data_AF-A0A941NZW4-F1
#
_entry.id   AF-A0A941NZW4-F1
#
_cell.length_a   1.000
_cell.length_b   1.000
_cell.length_c   1.000
_cell.angle_alpha   90.00
_cell.angle_beta   90.00
_cell.angle_gamma   90.00
#
_symmetry.space_group_name_H-M   'P 1'
#
loop_
_entity.id
_entity.type
_entity.pdbx_description
1 polymer ?
#
loop_
_entity_poly.entity_id
_entity_poly.type
_entity_poly.pdbx_seq_one_letter_code
_entity_poly.pdbx_strand_id
1 'polypeptide(L)'
;MKSTIWLIAAGCFIAFQAVAEPTCTVDLNKKPYYRLELTVPATFCKSGNNKQDPSCKDFPKEGAIQLHGLWPNYAQNYPQGICSTSECPKSSTYCDYPTPPDLYESDSWKALKGYMAGLEKCLERHEWVKHGICSPMKAPAYFEWSLAKTKEISAAFAPYVDKTITRKQFNMLIAYALPDIDGAVRLNCSGQNLLSMSVFYQWGDTPQEVIPTKGGQNSFGNCKQSFRIPAQ
;
A
#
# COMPACT_ATOMS: atom_id res chain seq x y z
N MET A 1 2.25 51.30 58.22
CA MET A 1 3.22 50.39 57.60
C MET A 1 2.45 49.45 56.67
N LYS A 2 2.65 49.55 55.35
CA LYS A 2 1.96 48.71 54.36
C LYS A 2 2.77 47.42 54.18
N SER A 3 2.16 46.27 54.47
CA SER A 3 2.77 44.95 54.26
C SER A 3 2.19 44.36 52.98
N THR A 4 3.04 44.20 51.97
CA THR A 4 2.66 43.64 50.67
C THR A 4 2.94 42.14 50.69
N ILE A 5 1.90 41.33 50.63
CA ILE A 5 2.00 39.86 50.55
C ILE A 5 2.18 39.48 49.08
N TRP A 6 3.29 38.83 48.76
CA TRP A 6 3.55 38.25 47.44
C TRP A 6 3.04 36.80 47.41
N LEU A 7 1.96 36.56 46.66
CA LEU A 7 1.51 35.22 46.31
C LEU A 7 2.36 34.70 45.14
N ILE A 8 3.26 33.76 45.43
CA ILE A 8 3.99 33.02 44.38
C ILE A 8 3.07 31.90 43.90
N ALA A 9 2.42 32.09 42.76
CA ALA A 9 1.74 31.01 42.06
C ALA A 9 2.80 30.14 41.37
N ALA A 10 3.11 28.98 41.95
CA ALA A 10 3.95 27.97 41.32
C ALA A 10 3.14 27.28 40.21
N GLY A 11 3.29 27.76 38.97
CA GLY A 11 2.70 27.13 37.79
C GLY A 11 3.33 25.76 37.53
N CYS A 12 2.53 24.70 37.64
CA CYS A 12 2.94 23.35 37.25
C CYS A 12 2.94 23.26 35.72
N PHE A 13 4.10 23.49 35.10
CA PHE A 13 4.28 23.26 33.67
C PHE A 13 4.40 21.75 33.43
N ILE A 14 3.32 21.12 32.97
CA ILE A 14 3.37 19.76 32.44
C ILE A 14 4.13 19.84 31.12
N ALA A 15 5.38 19.36 31.12
CA ALA A 15 6.14 19.19 29.88
C ALA A 15 5.48 18.08 29.07
N PHE A 16 4.70 18.45 28.05
CA PHE A 16 4.32 17.52 26.98
C PHE A 16 5.61 17.11 26.27
N GLN A 17 6.09 15.90 26.56
CA GLN A 17 7.08 15.27 25.70
C GLN A 17 6.37 14.97 24.38
N ALA A 18 6.64 15.79 23.36
CA ALA A 18 6.21 15.48 22.00
C ALA A 18 6.83 14.13 21.63
N VAL A 19 5.98 13.13 21.44
CA VAL A 19 6.42 11.86 20.86
C VAL A 19 6.92 12.20 19.45
N ALA A 20 8.15 11.84 19.13
CA ALA A 20 8.66 12.04 17.78
C ALA A 20 7.82 11.17 16.83
N GLU A 21 7.09 11.83 15.93
CA GLU A 21 6.26 11.17 14.93
C GLU A 21 7.05 10.98 13.64
N PRO A 22 6.80 9.89 12.88
CA PRO A 22 7.39 9.72 11.57
C PRO A 22 7.07 10.91 10.66
N THR A 23 8.06 11.38 9.91
CA THR A 23 7.91 12.53 8.99
C THR A 23 8.36 12.18 7.59
N CYS A 24 7.87 12.91 6.58
CA CYS A 24 8.34 12.77 5.21
C CYS A 24 8.38 14.11 4.50
N THR A 25 9.38 14.25 3.61
CA THR A 25 9.52 15.41 2.72
C THR A 25 9.42 14.95 1.27
N VAL A 26 8.46 15.51 0.55
CA VAL A 26 8.29 15.29 -0.89
C VAL A 26 8.89 16.46 -1.67
N ASP A 27 9.71 16.14 -2.68
CA ASP A 27 10.28 17.08 -3.63
C ASP A 27 9.42 17.10 -4.89
N LEU A 28 8.57 18.12 -5.00
CA LEU A 28 7.66 18.28 -6.14
C LEU A 28 8.42 18.49 -7.46
N ASN A 29 9.67 18.96 -7.44
CA ASN A 29 10.47 19.15 -8.65
C ASN A 29 10.85 17.81 -9.31
N LYS A 30 10.86 16.72 -8.53
CA LYS A 30 11.08 15.36 -9.04
C LYS A 30 9.85 14.75 -9.69
N LYS A 31 8.76 15.52 -9.83
CA LYS A 31 7.50 15.11 -10.47
C LYS A 31 6.99 13.80 -9.87
N PRO A 32 6.59 13.81 -8.59
CA PRO A 32 6.08 12.62 -7.96
C PRO A 32 4.88 12.05 -8.71
N TYR A 33 4.59 10.78 -8.43
CA TYR A 33 3.41 10.06 -8.87
C TYR A 33 3.06 9.02 -7.80
N TYR A 34 1.87 8.44 -7.88
CA TYR A 34 1.51 7.30 -7.04
C TYR A 34 1.68 5.98 -7.79
N ARG A 35 2.25 4.98 -7.13
CA ARG A 35 2.27 3.59 -7.59
C ARG A 35 1.39 2.77 -6.68
N LEU A 36 0.23 2.33 -7.17
CA LEU A 36 -0.51 1.27 -6.53
C LEU A 36 0.21 -0.05 -6.79
N GLU A 37 0.66 -0.73 -5.74
CA GLU A 37 1.28 -2.05 -5.80
C GLU A 37 0.33 -3.09 -5.20
N LEU A 38 0.04 -4.12 -6.00
CA LEU A 38 -0.78 -5.26 -5.62
C LEU A 38 0.07 -6.52 -5.66
N THR A 39 -0.22 -7.46 -4.76
CA THR A 39 0.46 -8.75 -4.66
C THR A 39 -0.54 -9.89 -4.81
N VAL A 40 -0.07 -11.05 -5.28
CA VAL A 40 -0.81 -12.30 -5.20
C VAL A 40 -0.21 -13.12 -4.05
N PRO A 41 -0.87 -13.19 -2.88
CA PRO A 41 -0.31 -13.82 -1.68
C PRO A 41 0.15 -15.27 -1.91
N ALA A 42 -0.62 -16.06 -2.66
CA ALA A 42 -0.26 -17.44 -2.99
C ALA A 42 1.08 -17.56 -3.74
N THR A 43 1.35 -16.65 -4.68
CA THR A 43 2.62 -16.61 -5.38
C THR A 43 3.74 -16.10 -4.48
N PHE A 44 3.47 -15.06 -3.69
CA PHE A 44 4.42 -14.52 -2.71
C PHE A 44 4.87 -15.58 -1.72
N CYS A 45 3.93 -16.30 -1.09
CA CYS A 45 4.16 -17.30 -0.06
C CYS A 45 4.88 -18.55 -0.55
N LYS A 46 4.78 -18.86 -1.85
CA LYS A 46 5.51 -19.99 -2.47
C LYS A 46 6.94 -19.63 -2.88
N SER A 47 7.32 -18.35 -2.81
CA SER A 47 8.63 -17.87 -3.27
C SER A 47 9.69 -17.93 -2.17
N GLY A 48 10.74 -18.73 -2.37
CA GLY A 48 11.94 -18.74 -1.52
C GLY A 48 11.63 -18.88 -0.02
N ASN A 49 12.17 -17.95 0.78
CA ASN A 49 12.04 -17.90 2.24
C ASN A 49 10.73 -17.22 2.71
N ASN A 50 9.82 -16.85 1.80
CA ASN A 50 8.55 -16.24 2.21
C ASN A 50 7.59 -17.26 2.85
N LYS A 51 7.86 -18.56 2.71
CA LYS A 51 7.08 -19.63 3.34
C LYS A 51 6.98 -19.49 4.87
N GLN A 52 7.96 -18.82 5.48
CA GLN A 52 8.00 -18.56 6.92
C GLN A 52 7.36 -17.22 7.32
N ASP A 53 6.90 -16.42 6.36
CA ASP A 53 6.24 -15.15 6.64
C ASP A 53 4.92 -15.41 7.42
N PRO A 54 4.65 -14.69 8.52
CA PRO A 54 3.42 -14.89 9.30
C PRO A 54 2.13 -14.77 8.49
N SER A 55 2.13 -13.96 7.43
CA SER A 55 0.99 -13.78 6.52
C SER A 55 0.72 -14.97 5.60
N CYS A 56 1.64 -15.94 5.55
CA CYS A 56 1.52 -17.13 4.72
C CYS A 56 0.78 -18.29 5.40
N LYS A 57 0.23 -18.09 6.59
CA LYS A 57 -0.58 -19.10 7.29
C LYS A 57 -2.02 -19.17 6.78
N ASP A 58 -2.63 -18.01 6.54
CA ASP A 58 -4.02 -17.87 6.10
C ASP A 58 -4.14 -16.86 4.95
N PHE A 59 -4.10 -17.37 3.71
CA PHE A 59 -4.36 -16.60 2.49
C PHE A 59 -5.13 -17.44 1.46
N PRO A 60 -5.91 -16.82 0.54
CA PRO A 60 -6.24 -15.40 0.48
C PRO A 60 -7.38 -15.04 1.44
N LYS A 61 -7.51 -13.77 1.81
CA LYS A 61 -8.61 -13.32 2.70
C LYS A 61 -9.88 -13.02 1.93
N GLU A 62 -9.97 -11.87 1.26
CA GLU A 62 -11.16 -11.46 0.48
C GLU A 62 -10.94 -11.45 -1.04
N GLY A 63 -9.73 -11.76 -1.51
CA GLY A 63 -9.38 -11.79 -2.94
C GLY A 63 -7.98 -12.34 -3.21
N ALA A 64 -7.78 -12.94 -4.38
CA ALA A 64 -6.48 -13.48 -4.78
C ALA A 64 -5.44 -12.39 -5.13
N ILE A 65 -5.90 -11.19 -5.47
CA ILE A 65 -5.07 -9.99 -5.64
C ILE A 65 -5.33 -9.10 -4.44
N GLN A 66 -4.29 -8.74 -3.71
CA GLN A 66 -4.38 -7.94 -2.49
C GLN A 66 -3.47 -6.72 -2.55
N LEU A 67 -3.83 -5.69 -1.80
CA LEU A 67 -3.03 -4.49 -1.63
C LEU A 67 -1.71 -4.86 -0.97
N HIS A 68 -0.61 -4.48 -1.61
CA HIS A 68 0.68 -4.37 -0.96
C HIS A 68 0.81 -2.96 -0.39
N GLY A 69 0.65 -1.93 -1.23
CA GLY A 69 0.69 -0.54 -0.78
C GLY A 69 0.43 0.47 -1.89
N LEU A 70 0.33 1.75 -1.53
CA LEU A 70 0.21 2.88 -2.46
C LEU A 70 1.39 3.83 -2.25
N TRP A 71 2.33 3.88 -3.19
CA TRP A 71 3.61 4.53 -2.95
C TRP A 71 3.71 5.85 -3.71
N PRO A 72 3.77 7.01 -3.02
CA PRO A 72 4.44 8.17 -3.55
C PRO A 72 5.81 7.77 -4.11
N ASN A 73 6.09 8.08 -5.36
CA ASN A 73 7.25 7.58 -6.09
C ASN A 73 7.79 8.66 -7.05
N TYR A 74 9.06 8.54 -7.44
CA TYR A 74 9.68 9.38 -8.47
C TYR A 74 10.10 8.52 -9.66
N ALA A 75 10.56 9.15 -10.75
CA ALA A 75 11.13 8.41 -11.88
C ALA A 75 12.36 7.59 -11.45
N GLN A 76 13.14 8.14 -10.51
CA GLN A 76 14.25 7.48 -9.84
C GLN A 76 14.01 7.60 -8.34
N ASN A 77 13.89 6.45 -7.66
CA ASN A 77 13.72 6.35 -6.20
C ASN A 77 12.29 6.75 -5.76
N TYR A 78 12.09 6.98 -4.46
CA TYR A 78 10.83 7.43 -3.86
C TYR A 78 11.09 8.33 -2.64
N PRO A 79 10.18 9.25 -2.31
CA PRO A 79 10.17 9.85 -0.98
C PRO A 79 9.91 8.74 0.05
N GLN A 80 10.71 8.74 1.11
CA GLN A 80 10.62 7.73 2.15
C GLN A 80 10.42 8.42 3.50
N GLY A 81 9.49 7.89 4.28
CA GLY A 81 9.30 8.32 5.66
C GLY A 81 10.53 8.05 6.54
N ILE A 82 10.80 9.01 7.42
CA ILE A 82 11.86 8.96 8.42
C ILE A 82 11.21 8.57 9.74
N CYS A 83 11.75 7.52 10.36
CA CYS A 83 11.30 6.98 11.63
C CYS A 83 12.52 6.58 12.44
N SER A 84 12.58 6.95 13.72
CA SER A 84 13.70 6.59 14.59
C SER A 84 13.72 5.08 14.86
N THR A 85 14.86 4.52 15.28
CA THR A 85 14.94 3.10 15.63
C THR A 85 14.11 2.72 16.85
N SER A 86 13.80 3.70 17.72
CA SER A 86 12.89 3.52 18.84
C SER A 86 11.43 3.46 18.40
N GLU A 87 11.03 4.27 17.41
CA GLU A 87 9.68 4.22 16.83
C GLU A 87 9.50 3.02 15.90
N CYS A 88 10.50 2.71 15.10
CA CYS A 88 10.48 1.66 14.08
C CYS A 88 11.62 0.67 14.30
N PRO A 89 11.51 -0.21 15.32
CA PRO A 89 12.54 -1.19 15.61
C PRO A 89 12.65 -2.24 14.49
N LYS A 90 13.86 -2.76 14.28
CA LYS A 90 14.07 -3.88 13.36
C LYS A 90 13.48 -5.15 13.97
N SER A 91 12.40 -5.64 13.37
CA SER A 91 11.68 -6.85 13.78
C SER A 91 11.22 -7.64 12.56
N SER A 92 10.81 -8.90 12.77
CA SER A 92 10.17 -9.72 11.72
C SER A 92 8.73 -9.29 11.43
N THR A 93 8.15 -8.44 12.28
CA THR A 93 6.84 -7.81 12.09
C THR A 93 6.95 -6.30 12.24
N TYR A 94 5.89 -5.59 11.86
CA TYR A 94 5.79 -4.13 11.95
C TYR A 94 4.80 -3.69 13.02
N CYS A 95 4.38 -4.59 13.91
CA CYS A 95 3.37 -4.30 14.92
C CYS A 95 3.85 -3.36 16.03
N ASP A 96 5.15 -3.12 16.11
CA ASP A 96 5.75 -2.12 16.99
C ASP A 96 5.89 -0.74 16.32
N TYR A 97 5.62 -0.63 15.02
CA TYR A 97 5.62 0.67 14.34
C TYR A 97 4.41 1.49 14.80
N PRO A 98 4.47 2.83 14.70
CA PRO A 98 3.35 3.70 14.98
C PRO A 98 2.10 3.28 14.19
N THR A 99 0.95 3.27 14.88
CA THR A 99 -0.34 3.03 14.23
C THR A 99 -0.67 4.19 13.30
N PRO A 100 -1.20 3.93 12.09
CA PRO A 100 -1.71 4.99 11.24
C PRO A 100 -2.86 5.72 11.96
N PRO A 101 -2.80 7.05 12.12
CA PRO A 101 -3.79 7.79 12.91
C PRO A 101 -5.23 7.55 12.42
N ASP A 102 -6.16 7.33 13.34
CA ASP A 102 -7.60 7.11 13.11
C ASP A 102 -7.96 5.91 12.20
N LEU A 103 -6.98 5.15 11.69
CA LEU A 103 -7.23 4.11 10.69
C LEU A 103 -8.14 3.00 11.21
N TYR A 104 -7.85 2.48 12.41
CA TYR A 104 -8.55 1.31 12.92
C TYR A 104 -9.99 1.62 13.36
N GLU A 105 -10.30 2.89 13.64
CA GLU A 105 -11.66 3.33 13.94
C GLU A 105 -12.47 3.63 12.67
N SER A 106 -11.82 3.84 11.53
CA SER A 106 -12.48 4.09 10.25
C SER A 106 -13.36 2.93 9.81
N ASP A 107 -14.58 3.24 9.39
CA ASP A 107 -15.52 2.28 8.81
C ASP A 107 -14.98 1.68 7.50
N SER A 108 -14.29 2.47 6.68
CA SER A 108 -13.71 1.97 5.43
C SER A 108 -12.61 0.95 5.68
N TRP A 109 -11.79 1.13 6.72
CA TRP A 109 -10.80 0.12 7.12
C TRP A 109 -11.48 -1.16 7.62
N LYS A 110 -12.47 -1.02 8.51
CA LYS A 110 -13.24 -2.16 9.05
C LYS A 110 -13.87 -2.99 7.92
N ALA A 111 -14.37 -2.33 6.87
CA ALA A 111 -15.04 -2.96 5.74
C ALA A 111 -14.11 -3.53 4.66
N LEU A 112 -12.89 -3.01 4.49
CA LEU A 112 -12.07 -3.31 3.32
C LEU A 112 -10.70 -3.94 3.63
N LYS A 113 -10.25 -3.97 4.90
CA LYS A 113 -8.90 -4.46 5.24
C LYS A 113 -8.60 -5.89 4.78
N GLY A 114 -9.61 -6.74 4.57
CA GLY A 114 -9.41 -8.10 4.02
C GLY A 114 -8.89 -8.14 2.58
N TYR A 115 -8.90 -7.01 1.87
CA TYR A 115 -8.21 -6.84 0.59
C TYR A 115 -6.73 -6.47 0.73
N MET A 116 -6.17 -6.37 1.93
CA MET A 116 -4.74 -6.14 2.16
C MET A 116 -4.01 -7.43 2.57
N ALA A 117 -2.83 -7.64 2.01
CA ALA A 117 -1.92 -8.70 2.45
C ALA A 117 -1.18 -8.28 3.73
N GLY A 118 -0.68 -9.24 4.49
CA GLY A 118 0.32 -8.96 5.53
C GLY A 118 -0.20 -8.35 6.84
N LEU A 119 -1.51 -8.33 7.09
CA LEU A 119 -2.07 -7.81 8.35
C LEU A 119 -1.59 -8.59 9.59
N GLU A 120 -1.25 -9.86 9.45
CA GLU A 120 -0.69 -10.73 10.50
C GLU A 120 0.64 -10.20 11.05
N LYS A 121 1.36 -9.42 10.25
CA LYS A 121 2.62 -8.77 10.61
C LYS A 121 2.51 -7.25 10.63
N CYS A 122 1.28 -6.73 10.67
CA CYS A 122 0.96 -5.30 10.67
C CYS A 122 1.58 -4.52 9.48
N LEU A 123 1.54 -5.12 8.28
CA LEU A 123 2.11 -4.50 7.07
C LEU A 123 1.58 -3.08 6.81
N GLU A 124 0.33 -2.79 7.16
CA GLU A 124 -0.25 -1.45 7.06
C GLU A 124 0.53 -0.39 7.83
N ARG A 125 1.14 -0.73 8.96
CA ARG A 125 1.97 0.23 9.71
C ARG A 125 3.28 0.51 8.97
N HIS A 126 3.90 -0.51 8.39
CA HIS A 126 5.08 -0.35 7.55
C HIS A 126 4.79 0.54 6.34
N GLU A 127 3.73 0.21 5.61
CA GLU A 127 3.34 0.92 4.39
C GLU A 127 2.96 2.36 4.69
N TRP A 128 2.26 2.62 5.80
CA TRP A 128 1.99 3.98 6.24
C TRP A 128 3.27 4.74 6.56
N VAL A 129 4.11 4.23 7.46
CA VAL A 129 5.30 4.95 7.92
C VAL A 129 6.31 5.15 6.79
N LYS A 130 6.47 4.17 5.91
CA LYS A 130 7.48 4.25 4.83
C LYS A 130 6.99 5.07 3.64
N HIS A 131 5.70 4.96 3.30
CA HIS A 131 5.13 5.49 2.06
C HIS A 131 3.93 6.40 2.28
N GLY A 132 2.95 5.97 3.09
CA GLY A 132 1.69 6.69 3.30
C GLY A 132 1.86 8.10 3.87
N ILE A 133 2.77 8.30 4.84
CA ILE A 133 3.04 9.64 5.41
C ILE A 133 3.64 10.64 4.41
N CYS A 134 4.14 10.15 3.28
CA CYS A 134 4.61 11.01 2.18
C CYS A 134 3.46 11.47 1.28
N SER A 135 2.26 10.94 1.45
CA SER A 135 1.06 11.43 0.77
C SER A 135 0.47 12.63 1.53
N PRO A 136 -0.15 13.60 0.83
CA PRO A 136 -1.02 14.61 1.46
C PRO A 136 -2.28 14.03 2.14
N MET A 137 -2.61 12.75 1.91
CA MET A 137 -3.80 12.12 2.49
C MET A 137 -3.62 11.79 3.98
N LYS A 138 -4.72 11.88 4.75
CA LYS A 138 -4.81 11.25 6.07
C LYS A 138 -4.90 9.72 5.92
N ALA A 139 -4.44 8.98 6.93
CA ALA A 139 -4.37 7.52 6.87
C ALA A 139 -5.71 6.84 6.49
N PRO A 140 -6.88 7.20 7.04
CA PRO A 140 -8.14 6.58 6.62
C PRO A 140 -8.42 6.75 5.12
N ALA A 141 -8.26 7.96 4.58
CA ALA A 141 -8.49 8.23 3.15
C ALA A 141 -7.47 7.54 2.24
N TYR A 142 -6.19 7.50 2.66
CA TYR A 142 -5.12 6.80 1.95
C TYR A 142 -5.44 5.30 1.79
N PHE A 143 -5.81 4.64 2.88
CA PHE A 143 -6.13 3.21 2.85
C PHE A 143 -7.48 2.93 2.19
N GLU A 144 -8.48 3.79 2.37
CA GLU A 144 -9.77 3.67 1.69
C GLU A 144 -9.62 3.67 0.17
N TRP A 145 -8.92 4.68 -0.38
CA TRP A 145 -8.69 4.76 -1.82
C TRP A 145 -7.95 3.52 -2.33
N SER A 146 -6.89 3.13 -1.63
CA SER A 146 -6.03 2.00 -2.02
C SER A 146 -6.77 0.67 -2.00
N LEU A 147 -7.56 0.42 -0.95
CA LEU A 147 -8.33 -0.81 -0.78
C LEU A 147 -9.54 -0.86 -1.71
N ALA A 148 -10.22 0.26 -1.94
CA ALA A 148 -11.34 0.31 -2.87
C ALA A 148 -10.90 -0.03 -4.30
N LYS A 149 -9.81 0.58 -4.79
CA LYS A 149 -9.25 0.27 -6.11
C LYS A 149 -8.71 -1.17 -6.18
N THR A 150 -8.12 -1.67 -5.10
CA THR A 150 -7.70 -3.08 -5.01
C THR A 150 -8.88 -4.03 -5.11
N LYS A 151 -9.97 -3.78 -4.37
CA LYS A 151 -11.19 -4.58 -4.39
C LYS A 151 -11.80 -4.64 -5.79
N GLU A 152 -11.89 -3.50 -6.47
CA GLU A 152 -12.37 -3.40 -7.85
C GLU A 152 -11.53 -4.29 -8.78
N ILE A 153 -10.19 -4.15 -8.74
CA ILE A 153 -9.29 -4.95 -9.55
C ILE A 153 -9.42 -6.44 -9.21
N SER A 154 -9.39 -6.80 -7.92
CA SER A 154 -9.52 -8.20 -7.49
C SER A 154 -10.85 -8.82 -7.91
N ALA A 155 -11.95 -8.06 -7.87
CA ALA A 155 -13.27 -8.54 -8.30
C ALA A 155 -13.31 -8.85 -9.81
N ALA A 156 -12.69 -8.01 -10.65
CA ALA A 156 -12.61 -8.26 -12.09
C ALA A 156 -11.88 -9.58 -12.42
N PHE A 157 -10.89 -9.97 -11.61
CA PHE A 157 -10.13 -11.21 -11.81
C PHE A 157 -10.72 -12.44 -11.09
N ALA A 158 -11.72 -12.28 -10.20
CA ALA A 158 -12.29 -13.38 -9.44
C ALA A 158 -12.75 -14.58 -10.31
N PRO A 159 -13.39 -14.39 -11.49
CA PRO A 159 -13.77 -15.51 -12.36
C PRO A 159 -12.59 -16.26 -13.01
N TYR A 160 -11.37 -15.69 -12.95
CA TYR A 160 -10.16 -16.20 -13.59
C TYR A 160 -9.13 -16.76 -12.60
N VAL A 161 -9.39 -16.67 -11.30
CA VAL A 161 -8.54 -17.26 -10.27
C VAL A 161 -8.35 -18.76 -10.52
N ASP A 162 -7.12 -19.23 -10.30
CA ASP A 162 -6.62 -20.58 -10.59
C ASP A 162 -6.69 -21.05 -12.05
N LYS A 163 -7.21 -20.23 -12.97
CA LYS A 163 -7.21 -20.53 -14.41
C LYS A 163 -5.94 -20.00 -15.08
N THR A 164 -5.62 -20.59 -16.23
CA THR A 164 -4.59 -20.06 -17.13
C THR A 164 -5.20 -18.93 -17.97
N ILE A 165 -4.58 -17.76 -17.91
CA ILE A 165 -4.98 -16.55 -18.63
C ILE A 165 -3.92 -16.24 -19.68
N THR A 166 -4.33 -16.09 -20.93
CA THR A 166 -3.44 -15.59 -22.00
C THR A 166 -3.30 -14.07 -21.93
N ARG A 167 -2.21 -13.51 -22.45
CA ARG A 167 -2.05 -12.04 -22.54
C ARG A 167 -3.21 -11.35 -23.27
N LYS A 168 -3.77 -11.99 -24.29
CA LYS A 168 -4.96 -11.50 -25.02
C LYS A 168 -6.18 -11.44 -24.11
N GLN A 169 -6.48 -12.52 -23.38
CA GLN A 169 -7.58 -12.54 -22.41
C GLN A 169 -7.40 -11.52 -21.30
N PHE A 170 -6.17 -11.35 -20.80
CA PHE A 170 -5.86 -10.33 -19.81
C PHE A 170 -6.18 -8.92 -20.34
N ASN A 171 -5.69 -8.55 -21.52
CA ASN A 171 -5.97 -7.24 -22.09
C ASN A 171 -7.46 -7.02 -22.38
N MET A 172 -8.16 -8.03 -22.91
CA MET A 172 -9.61 -7.93 -23.12
C MET A 172 -10.38 -7.75 -21.81
N LEU A 173 -9.95 -8.42 -20.73
CA LEU A 173 -10.54 -8.26 -19.41
C LEU A 173 -10.31 -6.85 -18.86
N ILE A 174 -9.08 -6.33 -18.92
CA ILE A 174 -8.79 -4.96 -18.48
C ILE A 174 -9.62 -3.95 -19.28
N ALA A 175 -9.59 -4.02 -20.61
CA ALA A 175 -10.31 -3.08 -21.46
C ALA A 175 -11.83 -3.07 -21.22
N TYR A 176 -12.41 -4.21 -20.82
CA TYR A 176 -13.85 -4.33 -20.60
C TYR A 176 -14.27 -4.04 -19.16
N ALA A 177 -13.56 -4.62 -18.18
CA ALA A 177 -13.97 -4.57 -16.77
C ALA A 177 -13.28 -3.45 -15.98
N LEU A 178 -12.15 -2.95 -16.45
CA LEU A 178 -11.32 -1.93 -15.78
C LEU A 178 -10.81 -0.90 -16.81
N PRO A 179 -11.70 -0.25 -17.60
CA PRO A 179 -11.30 0.62 -18.70
C PRO A 179 -10.50 1.86 -18.26
N ASP A 180 -10.64 2.27 -16.99
CA ASP A 180 -9.93 3.40 -16.40
C ASP A 180 -8.42 3.16 -16.20
N ILE A 181 -7.99 1.89 -16.16
CA ILE A 181 -6.58 1.51 -16.03
C ILE A 181 -6.02 0.82 -17.29
N ASP A 182 -6.79 0.75 -18.37
CA ASP A 182 -6.32 0.10 -19.59
C ASP A 182 -5.10 0.81 -20.19
N GLY A 183 -4.15 0.00 -20.66
CA GLY A 183 -2.84 0.48 -21.09
C GLY A 183 -1.92 0.96 -19.96
N ALA A 184 -2.32 0.89 -18.69
CA ALA A 184 -1.55 1.36 -17.54
C ALA A 184 -1.14 0.25 -16.55
N VAL A 185 -1.54 -1.00 -16.79
CA VAL A 185 -1.17 -2.11 -15.90
C VAL A 185 0.25 -2.61 -16.19
N ARG A 186 1.02 -2.92 -15.14
CA ARG A 186 2.37 -3.51 -15.22
C ARG A 186 2.42 -4.77 -14.37
N LEU A 187 2.83 -5.89 -14.94
CA LEU A 187 2.84 -7.20 -14.29
C LEU A 187 4.25 -7.70 -14.04
N ASN A 188 4.38 -8.49 -12.97
CA ASN A 188 5.56 -9.25 -12.64
C ASN A 188 5.13 -10.66 -12.20
N CYS A 189 5.79 -11.69 -12.71
CA CYS A 189 5.49 -13.09 -12.44
C CYS A 189 6.66 -13.82 -11.78
N SER A 190 6.34 -14.85 -11.01
CA SER A 190 7.27 -15.89 -10.58
C SER A 190 6.93 -17.20 -11.30
N GLY A 191 7.77 -17.60 -12.25
CA GLY A 191 7.50 -18.75 -13.10
C GLY A 191 6.27 -18.55 -13.99
N GLN A 192 5.20 -19.30 -13.74
CA GLN A 192 3.91 -19.17 -14.46
C GLN A 192 2.85 -18.39 -13.65
N ASN A 193 3.15 -17.95 -12.44
CA ASN A 193 2.16 -17.33 -11.56
C ASN A 193 2.41 -15.82 -11.47
N LEU A 194 1.33 -15.04 -11.53
CA LEU A 194 1.37 -13.61 -11.26
C LEU A 194 1.85 -13.40 -9.82
N LEU A 195 2.89 -12.59 -9.63
CA LEU A 195 3.44 -12.25 -8.32
C LEU A 195 2.96 -10.86 -7.89
N SER A 196 3.10 -9.86 -8.76
CA SER A 196 2.63 -8.51 -8.48
C SER A 196 2.06 -7.81 -9.71
N MET A 197 1.20 -6.84 -9.44
CA MET A 197 0.57 -5.97 -10.42
C MET A 197 0.69 -4.54 -9.92
N SER A 198 1.06 -3.61 -10.80
CA SER A 198 1.16 -2.20 -10.44
C SER A 198 0.47 -1.30 -11.46
N VAL A 199 -0.16 -0.25 -10.95
CA VAL A 199 -0.76 0.84 -11.75
C VAL A 199 -0.22 2.16 -11.22
N PHE A 200 0.24 3.01 -12.13
CA PHE A 200 0.79 4.31 -11.77
C PHE A 200 -0.27 5.38 -12.03
N TYR A 201 -0.34 6.37 -11.16
CA TYR A 201 -1.31 7.46 -11.22
C TYR A 201 -0.57 8.79 -11.06
N GLN A 202 -1.02 9.81 -11.77
CA GLN A 202 -0.51 11.15 -11.61
C GLN A 202 -0.68 11.64 -10.16
N TRP A 203 0.23 12.52 -9.75
CA TRP A 203 0.24 13.09 -8.41
C TRP A 203 -0.89 14.11 -8.20
N GLY A 204 -1.36 14.18 -6.97
CA GLY A 204 -2.39 15.10 -6.49
C GLY A 204 -2.69 14.82 -5.02
N ASP A 205 -3.71 15.50 -4.49
CA ASP A 205 -4.20 15.28 -3.11
C ASP A 205 -4.66 13.83 -2.90
N THR A 206 -5.14 13.21 -3.97
CA THR A 206 -5.31 11.76 -4.13
C THR A 206 -4.69 11.33 -5.46
N PRO A 207 -4.54 10.03 -5.74
CA PRO A 207 -4.16 9.59 -7.08
C PRO A 207 -5.14 10.10 -8.14
N GLN A 208 -4.61 10.67 -9.23
CA GLN A 208 -5.39 11.26 -10.32
C GLN A 208 -5.49 10.28 -11.50
N GLU A 209 -5.41 10.75 -12.75
CA GLU A 209 -5.42 9.89 -13.94
C GLU A 209 -4.26 8.90 -13.96
N VAL A 210 -4.46 7.74 -14.58
CA VAL A 210 -3.40 6.75 -14.75
C VAL A 210 -2.28 7.27 -15.63
N ILE A 211 -1.05 6.82 -15.36
CA ILE A 211 0.12 7.03 -16.20
C ILE A 211 0.26 5.77 -17.08
N PRO A 212 0.02 5.89 -18.41
CA PRO A 212 0.13 4.75 -19.31
C PRO A 212 1.53 4.13 -19.29
N THR A 213 1.60 2.85 -19.65
CA THR A 213 2.88 2.22 -19.96
C THR A 213 3.46 2.81 -21.26
N LYS A 214 4.73 2.48 -21.54
CA LYS A 214 5.33 2.81 -22.82
C LYS A 214 4.57 2.08 -23.95
N GLY A 215 3.98 2.85 -24.85
CA GLY A 215 3.21 2.33 -25.99
C GLY A 215 1.71 2.13 -25.72
N GLY A 216 1.21 2.51 -24.53
CA GLY A 216 -0.23 2.51 -24.24
C GLY A 216 -0.86 1.11 -24.18
N GLN A 217 -0.06 0.07 -23.93
CA GLN A 217 -0.51 -1.32 -23.81
C GLN A 217 -0.06 -1.90 -22.47
N ASN A 218 -0.89 -2.69 -21.80
CA ASN A 218 -0.50 -3.28 -20.51
C ASN A 218 0.84 -4.03 -20.63
N SER A 219 1.74 -3.76 -19.69
CA SER A 219 3.08 -4.33 -19.66
C SER A 219 3.06 -5.65 -18.93
N PHE A 220 3.45 -6.73 -19.62
CA PHE A 220 3.54 -8.06 -19.03
C PHE A 220 4.85 -8.33 -18.32
N GLY A 221 5.81 -7.39 -18.33
CA GLY A 221 7.12 -7.57 -17.70
C GLY A 221 7.78 -8.89 -18.10
N ASN A 222 8.06 -9.73 -17.10
CA ASN A 222 8.63 -11.08 -17.28
C ASN A 222 7.58 -12.20 -17.37
N CYS A 223 6.28 -11.89 -17.27
CA CYS A 223 5.22 -12.90 -17.38
C CYS A 223 5.23 -13.57 -18.75
N LYS A 224 4.91 -14.85 -18.82
CA LYS A 224 4.89 -15.62 -20.08
C LYS A 224 3.70 -15.23 -20.97
N GLN A 225 3.53 -15.90 -22.11
CA GLN A 225 2.37 -15.70 -23.01
C GLN A 225 1.04 -16.10 -22.35
N SER A 226 1.12 -16.95 -21.34
CA SER A 226 0.04 -17.24 -20.41
C SER A 226 0.59 -17.38 -18.99
N PHE A 227 -0.26 -17.09 -18.01
CA PHE A 227 0.07 -17.16 -16.59
C PHE A 227 -1.19 -17.44 -15.76
N ARG A 228 -1.03 -17.68 -14.46
CA ARG A 228 -2.12 -17.97 -13.51
C ARG A 228 -2.14 -16.95 -12.38
N ILE A 229 -3.31 -16.76 -11.79
CA ILE A 229 -3.49 -16.03 -10.54
C ILE A 229 -3.92 -17.06 -9.49
N PRO A 230 -2.97 -17.67 -8.76
CA PRO A 230 -3.31 -18.72 -7.81
C PRO A 230 -4.10 -18.18 -6.60
N ALA A 231 -5.10 -18.92 -6.14
CA ALA A 231 -5.74 -18.67 -4.85
C ALA A 231 -4.86 -19.17 -3.70
N GLN A 232 -4.24 -20.34 -3.86
CA GLN A 232 -3.42 -21.02 -2.85
C GLN A 232 -2.06 -21.41 -3.41
#